data_AF-A0A3M2H5D4-F1
#
_entry.id   AF-A0A3M2H5D4-F1
#
_cell.length_a   1.000
_cell.length_b   1.000
_cell.length_c   1.000
_cell.angle_alpha   90.00
_cell.angle_beta   90.00
_cell.angle_gamma   90.00
#
_symmetry.space_group_name_H-M   'P 1'
#
loop_
_entity.id
_entity.type
_entity.pdbx_description
1 polymer ?
#
loop_
_entity_poly.entity_id
_entity_poly.type
_entity_poly.pdbx_seq_one_letter_code
_entity_poly.pdbx_strand_id
1 'polypeptide(L)'
;MTSSTPGPAGTTTSPEADFDPLVLGRRIRHLRRRRGWTLAELSGAVGRPVPYLSQLENGHVEPKLGLLGRIAAALDVTSAELLDPTPPDRRSELEIALTRAQDDPRYRELGLPPLKVSSRVPDEVLEHLVGLWRALEAAHADRGRHGGVDSARRANIALRAEMRARDNHFPEIEEVARRALDAAGYAGTGPVSERVLTEMAAWLGFRIERVAQMPRSARSITDTRDRIIYIPDRGGLRVRQARSVVLQTLGHFALEHRETRDFADYLRQRIESNYFAAAVLAPEEPAVAFLREARDAEDISVEDLKELFYISYEMAAHRFTNLATVHLDLPVHFLRTDSEGVIDKAYENDGLVFPAADDGGLE
;
A
#
# COMPACT_ATOMS: atom_id res chain seq x y z
N MET A 1 -35.68 -17.98 -29.37
CA MET A 1 -34.59 -17.00 -29.50
C MET A 1 -33.86 -16.97 -28.17
N THR A 2 -32.79 -17.75 -28.09
CA THR A 2 -31.93 -17.89 -26.92
C THR A 2 -30.76 -16.92 -27.05
N SER A 3 -30.66 -15.92 -26.18
CA SER A 3 -29.52 -15.02 -26.10
C SER A 3 -28.85 -15.14 -24.73
N SER A 4 -27.84 -16.00 -24.69
CA SER A 4 -26.83 -16.13 -23.65
C SER A 4 -25.80 -15.00 -23.76
N THR A 5 -25.59 -14.25 -22.69
CA THR A 5 -24.49 -13.27 -22.56
C THR A 5 -23.46 -13.83 -21.58
N PRO A 6 -22.15 -13.80 -21.87
CA PRO A 6 -21.14 -14.52 -21.11
C PRO A 6 -20.67 -13.75 -19.86
N GLY A 7 -20.37 -14.50 -18.80
CA GLY A 7 -19.80 -13.98 -17.55
C GLY A 7 -18.32 -13.59 -17.67
N PRO A 8 -17.81 -12.78 -16.72
CA PRO A 8 -16.46 -12.23 -16.79
C PRO A 8 -15.42 -13.34 -16.53
N ALA A 9 -14.44 -13.42 -17.44
CA ALA A 9 -13.31 -14.32 -17.34
C ALA A 9 -12.47 -14.00 -16.09
N GLY A 10 -12.52 -14.90 -15.11
CA GLY A 10 -11.54 -14.93 -14.04
C GLY A 10 -10.19 -15.34 -14.61
N THR A 11 -9.18 -14.50 -14.43
CA THR A 11 -7.78 -14.82 -14.73
C THR A 11 -7.29 -15.86 -13.71
N THR A 12 -7.51 -17.13 -14.02
CA THR A 12 -6.83 -18.25 -13.35
C THR A 12 -5.42 -18.37 -13.93
N THR A 13 -4.44 -17.76 -13.27
CA THR A 13 -3.01 -18.03 -13.49
C THR A 13 -2.66 -19.38 -12.86
N SER A 14 -2.89 -20.45 -13.62
CA SER A 14 -2.21 -21.73 -13.39
C SER A 14 -0.81 -21.66 -14.03
N PRO A 15 0.23 -22.30 -13.46
CA PRO A 15 1.57 -22.30 -14.02
C PRO A 15 1.62 -23.28 -15.19
N GLU A 16 1.14 -22.86 -16.37
CA GLU A 16 1.54 -23.51 -17.62
C GLU A 16 3.07 -23.36 -17.73
N ALA A 17 3.75 -24.43 -18.14
CA ALA A 17 5.19 -24.40 -18.40
C ALA A 17 5.43 -23.42 -19.57
N ASP A 18 5.64 -22.17 -19.21
CA ASP A 18 5.71 -21.05 -20.15
C ASP A 18 6.90 -21.26 -21.07
N PHE A 19 6.62 -21.27 -22.37
CA PHE A 19 7.64 -21.46 -23.39
C PHE A 19 8.62 -20.28 -23.32
N ASP A 20 9.92 -20.57 -23.13
CA ASP A 20 10.96 -19.55 -23.09
C ASP A 20 11.80 -19.55 -24.39
N PRO A 21 11.59 -18.57 -25.30
CA PRO A 21 12.34 -18.47 -26.55
C PRO A 21 13.85 -18.30 -26.34
N LEU A 22 14.26 -17.64 -25.25
CA LEU A 22 15.66 -17.37 -24.94
C LEU A 22 16.37 -18.65 -24.47
N VAL A 23 15.74 -19.44 -23.61
CA VAL A 23 16.26 -20.76 -23.19
C VAL A 23 16.37 -21.69 -24.40
N LEU A 24 15.29 -21.79 -25.21
CA LEU A 24 15.31 -22.57 -26.44
C LEU A 24 16.47 -22.16 -27.36
N GLY A 25 16.61 -20.86 -27.61
CA GLY A 25 17.66 -20.32 -28.47
C GLY A 25 19.07 -20.69 -27.98
N ARG A 26 19.32 -20.57 -26.67
CA ARG A 26 20.60 -20.97 -26.07
C ARG A 26 20.84 -22.48 -26.13
N ARG A 27 19.79 -23.29 -25.99
CA ARG A 27 19.86 -24.74 -26.13
C ARG A 27 20.19 -25.18 -27.57
N ILE A 28 19.54 -24.59 -28.57
CA ILE A 28 19.87 -24.82 -29.99
C ILE A 28 21.33 -24.47 -30.26
N ARG A 29 21.78 -23.30 -29.78
CA ARG A 29 23.16 -22.84 -29.93
C ARG A 29 24.17 -23.79 -29.27
N HIS A 30 23.87 -24.28 -28.07
CA HIS A 30 24.68 -25.25 -27.34
C HIS A 30 24.81 -26.58 -28.09
N LEU A 31 23.68 -27.18 -28.49
CA LEU A 31 23.66 -28.45 -29.22
C LEU A 31 24.35 -28.35 -30.59
N ARG A 32 24.12 -27.26 -31.32
CA ARG A 32 24.79 -26.99 -32.60
C ARG A 32 26.32 -26.96 -32.42
N ARG A 33 26.82 -26.26 -31.40
CA ARG A 33 28.26 -26.20 -31.13
C ARG A 33 28.84 -27.52 -30.66
N ARG A 34 28.12 -28.30 -29.86
CA ARG A 34 28.53 -29.65 -29.46
C ARG A 34 28.71 -30.58 -30.65
N ARG A 35 27.91 -30.39 -31.71
CA ARG A 35 28.01 -31.11 -32.98
C ARG A 35 29.11 -30.56 -33.91
N GLY A 36 29.81 -29.49 -33.52
CA GLY A 36 30.82 -28.82 -34.34
C GLY A 36 30.26 -28.00 -35.50
N TRP A 37 28.94 -27.75 -35.54
CA TRP A 37 28.29 -27.10 -36.67
C TRP A 37 28.31 -25.57 -36.59
N THR A 38 28.50 -24.94 -37.73
CA THR A 38 28.27 -23.53 -38.00
C THR A 38 26.78 -23.24 -38.17
N LEU A 39 26.39 -21.96 -38.06
CA LEU A 39 25.03 -21.54 -38.38
C LEU A 39 24.64 -21.83 -39.84
N ALA A 40 25.61 -21.82 -40.76
CA ALA A 40 25.38 -22.13 -42.18
C ALA A 40 25.03 -23.60 -42.39
N GLU A 41 25.69 -24.51 -41.66
CA GLU A 41 25.38 -25.95 -41.74
C GLU A 41 24.01 -26.27 -41.15
N LEU A 42 23.67 -25.68 -39.99
CA LEU A 42 22.32 -25.81 -39.44
C LEU A 42 21.27 -25.21 -40.38
N SER A 43 21.57 -24.05 -40.99
CA SER A 43 20.73 -23.39 -41.99
C SER A 43 20.43 -24.30 -43.19
N GLY A 44 21.46 -24.96 -43.73
CA GLY A 44 21.33 -25.95 -44.79
C GLY A 44 20.47 -27.15 -44.40
N ALA A 45 20.67 -27.70 -43.21
CA ALA A 45 19.94 -28.87 -42.72
C ALA A 45 18.44 -28.59 -42.49
N VAL A 46 18.08 -27.39 -42.01
CA VAL A 46 16.69 -27.06 -41.64
C VAL A 46 15.97 -26.19 -42.67
N GLY A 47 16.66 -25.77 -43.74
CA GLY A 47 16.10 -24.96 -44.82
C GLY A 47 15.61 -23.59 -44.35
N ARG A 48 16.38 -22.90 -43.50
CA ARG A 48 16.10 -21.52 -43.04
C ARG A 48 17.32 -20.62 -43.17
N PRO A 49 17.19 -19.35 -43.55
CA PRO A 49 18.35 -18.45 -43.69
C PRO A 49 19.15 -18.29 -42.39
N VAL A 50 20.47 -18.12 -42.50
CA VAL A 50 21.38 -17.88 -41.36
C VAL A 50 20.91 -16.73 -40.44
N PRO A 51 20.45 -15.57 -40.95
CA PRO A 51 19.94 -14.49 -40.09
C PRO A 51 18.76 -14.92 -39.21
N TYR A 52 17.86 -15.75 -39.74
CA TYR A 52 16.72 -16.28 -38.99
C TYR A 52 17.19 -17.18 -37.84
N LEU A 53 18.12 -18.10 -38.11
CA LEU A 53 18.67 -18.97 -37.07
C LEU A 53 19.46 -18.20 -36.01
N SER A 54 20.14 -17.12 -36.39
CA SER A 54 20.80 -16.24 -35.44
C SER A 54 19.81 -15.52 -34.53
N GLN A 55 18.69 -15.03 -35.07
CA GLN A 55 17.63 -14.42 -34.27
C GLN A 55 16.97 -15.45 -33.34
N LEU A 56 16.74 -16.66 -33.84
CA LEU A 56 16.23 -17.79 -33.04
C LEU A 56 17.17 -18.15 -31.89
N GLU A 57 18.47 -18.31 -32.14
CA GLU A 57 19.46 -18.64 -31.09
C GLU A 57 19.64 -17.56 -30.01
N ASN A 58 19.19 -16.34 -30.29
CA ASN A 58 19.19 -15.22 -29.36
C ASN A 58 17.80 -14.95 -28.74
N GLY A 59 16.81 -15.81 -29.00
CA GLY A 59 15.47 -15.68 -28.42
C GLY A 59 14.62 -14.55 -28.99
N HIS A 60 15.02 -13.97 -30.13
CA HIS A 60 14.28 -12.87 -30.75
C HIS A 60 13.12 -13.35 -31.66
N VAL A 61 13.10 -14.63 -32.02
CA VAL A 61 12.09 -15.21 -32.92
C VAL A 61 11.68 -16.58 -32.41
N GLU A 62 10.38 -16.83 -32.41
CA GLU A 62 9.80 -18.13 -32.05
C GLU A 62 9.65 -19.04 -33.30
N PRO A 63 10.10 -20.31 -33.24
CA PRO A 63 9.96 -21.22 -34.37
C PRO A 63 8.57 -21.89 -34.40
N LYS A 64 7.98 -21.99 -35.60
CA LYS A 64 6.80 -22.84 -35.79
C LYS A 64 7.12 -24.31 -35.46
N LEU A 65 6.13 -25.06 -34.97
CA LEU A 65 6.29 -26.47 -34.57
C LEU A 65 6.99 -27.35 -35.62
N GLY A 66 6.63 -27.21 -36.90
CA GLY A 66 7.28 -27.97 -37.98
C GLY A 66 8.75 -27.59 -38.23
N LEU A 67 9.19 -26.38 -37.85
CA LEU A 67 10.61 -26.03 -37.85
C LEU A 67 11.31 -26.59 -36.60
N LEU A 68 10.68 -26.55 -35.43
CA LEU A 68 11.22 -27.14 -34.22
C LEU A 68 11.55 -28.62 -34.40
N GLY A 69 10.63 -29.40 -34.99
CA GLY A 69 10.85 -30.81 -35.31
C GLY A 69 12.02 -31.04 -36.28
N ARG A 70 12.21 -30.16 -37.27
CA ARG A 70 13.37 -30.22 -38.19
C ARG A 70 14.69 -29.89 -37.50
N ILE A 71 14.69 -28.91 -36.59
CA ILE A 71 15.86 -28.56 -35.79
C ILE A 71 16.22 -29.72 -34.85
N ALA A 72 15.23 -30.31 -34.18
CA ALA A 72 15.39 -31.49 -33.34
C ALA A 72 16.01 -32.66 -34.11
N ALA A 73 15.45 -33.00 -35.27
CA ALA A 73 15.98 -34.05 -36.14
C ALA A 73 17.41 -33.74 -36.64
N ALA A 74 17.70 -32.51 -37.03
CA ALA A 74 19.03 -32.11 -37.49
C ALA A 74 20.10 -32.17 -36.39
N LEU A 75 19.71 -31.90 -35.14
CA LEU A 75 20.59 -31.92 -33.97
C LEU A 75 20.63 -33.29 -33.27
N ASP A 76 19.84 -34.26 -33.74
CA ASP A 76 19.71 -35.62 -33.19
C ASP A 76 19.21 -35.65 -31.73
N VAL A 77 18.17 -34.86 -31.47
CA VAL A 77 17.51 -34.74 -30.17
C VAL A 77 16.00 -34.77 -30.33
N THR A 78 15.25 -34.97 -29.25
CA THR A 78 13.79 -34.86 -29.29
C THR A 78 13.33 -33.39 -29.23
N SER A 79 12.11 -33.11 -29.70
CA SER A 79 11.51 -31.77 -29.52
C SER A 79 11.28 -31.45 -28.03
N ALA A 80 11.04 -32.46 -27.20
CA ALA A 80 10.91 -32.31 -25.75
C ALA A 80 12.23 -31.84 -25.12
N GLU A 81 13.36 -32.42 -25.53
CA GLU A 81 14.69 -31.96 -25.06
C GLU A 81 14.99 -30.52 -25.46
N LEU A 82 14.54 -30.07 -26.64
CA LEU A 82 14.70 -28.66 -27.05
C LEU A 82 13.85 -27.70 -26.23
N LEU A 83 12.68 -28.14 -25.78
CA LEU A 83 11.72 -27.34 -25.01
C LEU A 83 11.94 -27.40 -23.50
N ASP A 84 12.96 -28.13 -23.05
CA ASP A 84 13.33 -28.17 -21.64
C ASP A 84 13.71 -26.76 -21.14
N PRO A 85 13.00 -26.24 -20.12
CA PRO A 85 13.16 -24.87 -19.61
C PRO A 85 14.47 -24.67 -18.83
N THR A 86 15.23 -25.72 -18.56
CA THR A 86 16.53 -25.60 -17.91
C THR A 86 17.59 -25.04 -18.87
N PRO A 87 18.53 -24.21 -18.41
CA PRO A 87 19.68 -23.84 -19.24
C PRO A 87 20.58 -25.06 -19.52
N PRO A 88 21.12 -25.21 -20.74
CA PRO A 88 21.90 -26.39 -21.14
C PRO A 88 23.30 -26.47 -20.50
N ASP A 89 23.87 -25.33 -20.10
CA ASP A 89 25.16 -25.23 -19.42
C ASP A 89 25.22 -23.97 -18.55
N ARG A 90 26.25 -23.90 -17.68
CA ARG A 90 26.46 -22.78 -16.77
C ARG A 90 26.61 -21.45 -17.48
N ARG A 91 27.31 -21.42 -18.61
CA ARG A 91 27.48 -20.20 -19.39
C ARG A 91 26.16 -19.69 -19.95
N SER A 92 25.31 -20.59 -20.45
CA SER A 92 23.98 -20.27 -20.96
C SER A 92 23.07 -19.75 -19.86
N GLU A 93 23.13 -20.33 -18.66
CA GLU A 93 22.45 -19.82 -17.47
C GLU A 93 22.82 -18.35 -17.20
N LEU A 94 24.12 -18.03 -17.23
CA LEU A 94 24.62 -16.67 -17.01
C LEU A 94 24.24 -15.72 -18.15
N GLU A 95 24.34 -16.14 -19.41
CA GLU A 95 23.91 -15.34 -20.56
C GLU A 95 22.41 -15.03 -20.51
N ILE A 96 21.58 -15.99 -20.09
CA ILE A 96 20.13 -15.82 -19.89
C ILE A 96 19.86 -14.85 -18.75
N ALA A 97 20.48 -15.06 -17.59
CA ALA A 97 20.31 -14.20 -16.42
C ALA A 97 20.69 -12.74 -16.72
N LEU A 98 21.81 -12.51 -17.41
CA LEU A 98 22.25 -11.17 -17.78
C LEU A 98 21.34 -10.52 -18.84
N THR A 99 20.82 -11.29 -19.80
CA THR A 99 19.86 -10.75 -20.79
C THR A 99 18.59 -10.28 -20.08
N ARG A 100 18.04 -11.12 -19.19
CA ARG A 100 16.86 -10.76 -18.39
C ARG A 100 17.11 -9.56 -17.48
N ALA A 101 18.30 -9.47 -16.88
CA ALA A 101 18.69 -8.31 -16.08
C ALA A 101 18.65 -7.02 -16.92
N GLN A 102 19.22 -7.03 -18.13
CA GLN A 102 19.22 -5.85 -19.01
C GLN A 102 17.83 -5.45 -19.52
N ASP A 103 16.86 -6.37 -19.50
CA ASP A 103 15.47 -6.11 -19.84
C ASP A 103 14.63 -5.60 -18.66
N ASP A 104 15.13 -5.72 -17.43
CA ASP A 104 14.46 -5.20 -16.23
C ASP A 104 14.43 -3.65 -16.26
N PRO A 105 13.27 -3.01 -16.02
CA PRO A 105 13.17 -1.55 -15.96
C PRO A 105 14.20 -0.89 -15.03
N ARG A 106 14.48 -1.51 -13.88
CA ARG A 106 15.44 -1.00 -12.88
C ARG A 106 16.88 -1.02 -13.41
N TYR A 107 17.23 -1.98 -14.27
CA TYR A 107 18.54 -2.01 -14.91
C TYR A 107 18.65 -0.88 -15.94
N ARG A 108 17.59 -0.64 -16.71
CA ARG A 108 17.55 0.43 -17.73
C ARG A 108 17.65 1.82 -17.10
N GLU A 109 17.10 2.01 -15.91
CA GLU A 109 17.23 3.26 -15.13
C GLU A 109 18.68 3.58 -14.74
N LEU A 110 19.58 2.59 -14.67
CA LEU A 110 21.00 2.84 -14.43
C LEU A 110 21.70 3.58 -15.59
N GLY A 111 21.06 3.68 -16.76
CA GLY A 111 21.61 4.37 -17.93
C GLY A 111 22.83 3.68 -18.54
N LEU A 112 23.03 2.39 -18.27
CA LEU A 112 24.15 1.62 -18.79
C LEU A 112 23.92 1.22 -20.25
N PRO A 113 24.95 1.25 -21.12
CA PRO A 113 24.82 0.74 -22.48
C PRO A 113 24.61 -0.79 -22.48
N PRO A 114 23.85 -1.34 -23.44
CA PRO A 114 23.59 -2.77 -23.50
C PRO A 114 24.88 -3.55 -23.79
N LEU A 115 25.16 -4.54 -22.94
CA LEU A 115 26.28 -5.46 -23.07
C LEU A 115 25.89 -6.67 -23.92
N LYS A 116 26.46 -6.75 -25.12
CA LYS A 116 26.34 -7.92 -25.99
C LYS A 116 27.39 -8.97 -25.60
N VAL A 117 26.94 -10.09 -25.06
CA VAL A 117 27.84 -11.19 -24.68
C VAL A 117 28.43 -11.87 -25.92
N SER A 118 29.76 -11.89 -25.99
CA SER A 118 30.51 -12.62 -27.02
C SER A 118 31.34 -13.73 -26.39
N SER A 119 31.91 -14.62 -27.20
CA SER A 119 32.81 -15.67 -26.73
C SER A 119 34.09 -15.14 -26.07
N ARG A 120 34.41 -13.85 -26.23
CA ARG A 120 35.57 -13.21 -25.60
C ARG A 120 35.33 -12.81 -24.15
N VAL A 121 34.07 -12.80 -23.70
CA VAL A 121 33.73 -12.50 -22.31
C VAL A 121 33.92 -13.78 -21.49
N PRO A 122 34.85 -13.82 -20.52
CA PRO A 122 35.06 -14.97 -19.65
C PRO A 122 33.84 -15.24 -18.76
N ASP A 123 33.68 -16.48 -18.30
CA ASP A 123 32.56 -16.87 -17.45
C ASP A 123 32.64 -16.14 -16.09
N GLU A 124 33.83 -15.92 -15.54
CA GLU A 124 34.02 -15.20 -14.27
C GLU A 124 33.47 -13.77 -14.33
N VAL A 125 33.58 -13.11 -15.49
CA VAL A 125 33.02 -11.77 -15.69
C VAL A 125 31.50 -11.83 -15.72
N LEU A 126 30.92 -12.83 -16.38
CA LEU A 126 29.46 -13.02 -16.40
C LEU A 126 28.93 -13.34 -15.00
N GLU A 127 29.63 -14.18 -14.24
CA GLU A 127 29.29 -14.50 -12.85
C GLU A 127 29.33 -13.26 -11.97
N HIS A 128 30.35 -12.43 -12.11
CA HIS A 128 30.45 -11.19 -11.36
C HIS A 128 29.33 -10.21 -11.69
N LEU A 129 29.01 -10.02 -12.98
CA LEU A 129 27.94 -9.11 -13.42
C LEU A 129 26.56 -9.57 -12.95
N VAL A 130 26.26 -10.87 -13.09
CA VAL A 130 24.99 -11.46 -12.63
C VAL A 130 24.90 -11.43 -11.11
N GLY A 131 26.00 -11.74 -10.41
CA GLY A 131 26.08 -11.68 -8.96
C GLY A 131 25.88 -10.27 -8.41
N LEU A 132 26.53 -9.28 -9.02
CA LEU A 132 26.36 -7.86 -8.67
C LEU A 132 24.92 -7.40 -8.86
N TRP A 133 24.28 -7.76 -9.99
CA TRP A 133 22.88 -7.43 -10.23
C TRP A 133 21.96 -8.05 -9.17
N ARG A 134 22.12 -9.35 -8.87
CA ARG A 134 21.35 -10.03 -7.81
C ARG A 134 21.54 -9.37 -6.44
N ALA A 135 22.77 -8.95 -6.12
CA ALA A 135 23.06 -8.24 -4.87
C ALA A 135 22.39 -6.86 -4.82
N LEU A 136 22.36 -6.13 -5.94
CA LEU A 136 21.65 -4.85 -6.06
C LEU A 136 20.13 -5.03 -5.89
N GLU A 137 19.54 -6.07 -6.47
CA GLU A 137 18.13 -6.41 -6.29
C GLU A 137 17.81 -6.69 -4.82
N ALA A 138 18.62 -7.53 -4.15
CA ALA A 138 18.46 -7.85 -2.75
C ALA A 138 18.57 -6.59 -1.87
N ALA A 139 19.58 -5.73 -2.11
CA ALA A 139 19.76 -4.49 -1.36
C ALA A 139 18.63 -3.47 -1.58
N HIS A 140 17.97 -3.48 -2.73
CA HIS A 140 16.79 -2.64 -2.99
C HIS A 140 15.55 -3.18 -2.26
N ALA A 141 15.31 -4.49 -2.32
CA ALA A 141 14.22 -5.13 -1.61
C ALA A 141 14.33 -4.92 -0.09
N ASP A 142 15.56 -4.93 0.43
CA ASP A 142 15.83 -4.74 1.85
C ASP A 142 15.73 -3.27 2.29
N ARG A 143 16.16 -2.32 1.44
CA ARG A 143 15.94 -0.88 1.66
C ARG A 143 14.46 -0.49 1.66
N GLY A 144 13.63 -1.13 0.84
CA GLY A 144 12.18 -0.92 0.85
C GLY A 144 11.53 -1.34 2.17
N ARG A 145 12.10 -2.31 2.89
CA ARG A 145 11.61 -2.77 4.20
C ARG A 145 12.15 -1.92 5.34
N HIS A 146 13.45 -1.65 5.38
CA HIS A 146 14.09 -0.92 6.48
C HIS A 146 13.90 0.61 6.40
N GLY A 147 13.99 1.19 5.20
CA GLY A 147 13.79 2.64 5.00
C GLY A 147 12.36 3.09 5.29
N GLY A 148 11.37 2.23 5.03
CA GLY A 148 9.97 2.48 5.37
C GLY A 148 9.71 2.52 6.88
N VAL A 149 10.30 1.59 7.64
CA VAL A 149 10.15 1.51 9.11
C VAL A 149 10.82 2.70 9.79
N ASP A 150 12.07 3.03 9.43
CA ASP A 150 12.77 4.16 10.04
C ASP A 150 12.15 5.52 9.66
N SER A 151 11.64 5.67 8.44
CA SER A 151 10.90 6.86 8.04
C SER A 151 9.56 6.98 8.78
N ALA A 152 8.84 5.87 8.95
CA ALA A 152 7.59 5.84 9.70
C ALA A 152 7.80 6.19 11.17
N ARG A 153 8.90 5.71 11.77
CA ARG A 153 9.26 6.02 13.15
C ARG A 153 9.59 7.49 13.34
N ARG A 154 10.46 8.06 12.49
CA ARG A 154 10.76 9.50 12.52
C ARG A 154 9.51 10.37 12.34
N ALA A 155 8.61 9.98 11.45
CA ALA A 155 7.35 10.68 11.24
C ALA A 155 6.46 10.65 12.50
N ASN A 156 6.34 9.51 13.17
CA ASN A 156 5.59 9.40 14.44
C ASN A 156 6.19 10.27 15.55
N ILE A 157 7.51 10.25 15.73
CA ILE A 157 8.20 11.04 16.75
C ILE A 157 7.99 12.54 16.49
N ALA A 158 8.20 13.00 15.25
CA ALA A 158 8.00 14.40 14.88
C ALA A 158 6.55 14.85 15.08
N LEU A 159 5.59 14.00 14.70
CA LEU A 159 4.17 14.32 14.85
C LEU A 159 3.73 14.38 16.32
N ARG A 160 4.23 13.48 17.18
CA ARG A 160 4.01 13.58 18.63
C ARG A 160 4.60 14.86 19.20
N ALA A 161 5.82 15.23 18.81
CA ALA A 161 6.43 16.48 19.25
C ALA A 161 5.60 17.71 18.84
N GLU A 162 5.06 17.73 17.62
CA GLU A 162 4.15 18.80 17.16
C GLU A 162 2.84 18.80 17.95
N MET A 163 2.22 17.64 18.17
CA MET A 163 1.00 17.52 18.96
C MET A 163 1.22 18.07 20.37
N ARG A 164 2.34 17.73 21.03
CA ARG A 164 2.69 18.28 22.35
C ARG A 164 2.90 19.79 22.33
N ALA A 165 3.58 20.31 21.31
CA ALA A 165 3.81 21.75 21.17
C ALA A 165 2.51 22.56 20.99
N ARG A 166 1.40 21.90 20.66
CA ARG A 166 0.07 22.48 20.46
C ARG A 166 -0.93 22.06 21.54
N ASP A 167 -0.47 21.46 22.63
CA ASP A 167 -1.31 20.87 23.67
C ASP A 167 -2.38 19.88 23.12
N ASN A 168 -2.07 19.25 21.98
CA ASN A 168 -2.96 18.37 21.20
C ASN A 168 -4.33 18.98 20.90
N HIS A 169 -4.37 20.30 20.74
CA HIS A 169 -5.52 21.06 20.31
C HIS A 169 -5.23 21.69 18.93
N PHE A 170 -6.18 21.56 18.01
CA PHE A 170 -6.05 22.05 16.64
C PHE A 170 -7.21 23.01 16.32
N PRO A 171 -7.11 24.30 16.71
CA PRO A 171 -8.19 25.28 16.55
C PRO A 171 -8.71 25.39 15.11
N GLU A 172 -7.83 25.24 14.13
CA GLU A 172 -8.17 25.26 12.72
C GLU A 172 -9.10 24.11 12.32
N ILE A 173 -8.94 22.93 12.93
CA ILE A 173 -9.81 21.77 12.69
C ILE A 173 -11.12 21.91 13.46
N GLU A 174 -11.09 22.47 14.67
CA GLU A 174 -12.30 22.79 15.45
C GLU A 174 -13.22 23.73 14.66
N GLU A 175 -12.65 24.77 14.04
CA GLU A 175 -13.41 25.73 13.25
C GLU A 175 -14.04 25.07 12.01
N VAL A 176 -13.34 24.14 11.35
CA VAL A 176 -13.90 23.39 10.22
C VAL A 176 -15.03 22.46 10.69
N ALA A 177 -14.86 21.77 11.83
CA ALA A 177 -15.90 20.92 12.42
C ALA A 177 -17.13 21.74 12.82
N ARG A 178 -16.93 22.92 13.44
CA ARG A 178 -17.99 23.85 13.83
C ARG A 178 -18.79 24.33 12.61
N ARG A 179 -18.12 24.81 11.56
CA ARG A 179 -18.81 25.22 10.32
C ARG A 179 -19.60 24.09 9.67
N ALA A 180 -19.07 22.87 9.68
CA ALA A 180 -19.77 21.69 9.16
C ALA A 180 -21.03 21.35 9.99
N LEU A 181 -20.96 21.46 11.31
CA LEU A 181 -22.08 21.25 12.22
C LEU A 181 -23.16 22.34 12.07
N ASP A 182 -22.76 23.60 11.95
CA ASP A 182 -23.66 24.74 11.73
C ASP A 182 -24.45 24.55 10.43
N ALA A 183 -23.74 24.22 9.35
CA ALA A 183 -24.35 23.97 8.04
C ALA A 183 -25.34 22.79 8.05
N ALA A 184 -25.08 21.79 8.89
CA ALA A 184 -25.93 20.62 9.05
C ALA A 184 -27.10 20.81 10.05
N GLY A 185 -27.20 21.97 10.69
CA GLY A 185 -28.26 22.29 11.65
C GLY A 185 -28.17 21.47 12.93
N TYR A 186 -26.96 21.26 13.46
CA TYR A 186 -26.78 20.70 14.80
C TYR A 186 -27.36 21.64 15.86
N ALA A 187 -28.08 21.08 16.84
CA ALA A 187 -28.81 21.87 17.83
C ALA A 187 -27.93 22.45 18.96
N GLY A 188 -26.62 22.18 18.94
CA GLY A 188 -25.68 22.65 19.96
C GLY A 188 -25.60 21.75 21.20
N THR A 189 -26.46 20.74 21.36
CA THR A 189 -26.46 19.85 22.53
C THR A 189 -26.64 18.38 22.17
N GLY A 190 -26.04 17.50 23.01
CA GLY A 190 -26.19 16.05 22.92
C GLY A 190 -25.50 15.41 21.72
N PRO A 191 -25.86 14.15 21.38
CA PRO A 191 -25.18 13.41 20.32
C PRO A 191 -25.60 13.87 18.93
N VAL A 192 -24.64 13.94 18.00
CA VAL A 192 -24.91 14.21 16.57
C VAL A 192 -25.78 13.10 15.96
N SER A 193 -27.00 13.45 15.55
CA SER A 193 -27.96 12.51 14.94
C SER A 193 -27.55 12.05 13.52
N GLU A 194 -28.14 10.95 13.05
CA GLU A 194 -27.94 10.46 11.67
C GLU A 194 -28.42 11.48 10.62
N ARG A 195 -29.46 12.27 10.93
CA ARG A 195 -29.92 13.37 10.07
C ARG A 195 -28.82 14.41 9.90
N VAL A 196 -28.25 14.91 11.00
CA VAL A 196 -27.18 15.91 10.97
C VAL A 196 -25.96 15.37 10.21
N LEU A 197 -25.58 14.11 10.42
CA LEU A 197 -24.49 13.49 9.66
C LEU A 197 -24.77 13.46 8.14
N THR A 198 -26.02 13.17 7.75
CA THR A 198 -26.43 13.12 6.34
C THR A 198 -26.42 14.50 5.71
N GLU A 199 -26.96 15.52 6.41
CA GLU A 199 -26.93 16.92 5.96
C GLU A 199 -25.48 17.44 5.85
N MET A 200 -24.62 17.07 6.80
CA MET A 200 -23.20 17.42 6.76
C MET A 200 -22.50 16.81 5.54
N ALA A 201 -22.75 15.53 5.26
CA ALA A 201 -22.22 14.88 4.07
C ALA A 201 -22.70 15.61 2.81
N ALA A 202 -24.00 15.95 2.73
CA ALA A 202 -24.58 16.67 1.60
C ALA A 202 -23.97 18.06 1.42
N TRP A 203 -23.72 18.79 2.51
CA TRP A 203 -23.05 20.08 2.49
C TRP A 203 -21.61 19.98 1.94
N LEU A 204 -20.88 18.90 2.28
CA LEU A 204 -19.57 18.57 1.70
C LEU A 204 -19.65 17.99 0.27
N GLY A 205 -20.85 17.90 -0.30
CA GLY A 205 -21.10 17.39 -1.65
C GLY A 205 -21.13 15.87 -1.77
N PHE A 206 -21.25 15.14 -0.67
CA PHE A 206 -21.30 13.67 -0.62
C PHE A 206 -22.68 13.14 -0.25
N ARG A 207 -22.99 11.94 -0.74
CA ARG A 207 -24.13 11.13 -0.25
C ARG A 207 -23.61 9.89 0.46
N ILE A 208 -24.33 9.43 1.48
CA ILE A 208 -23.99 8.21 2.21
C ILE A 208 -24.95 7.10 1.77
N GLU A 209 -24.41 5.98 1.30
CA GLU A 209 -25.20 4.82 0.90
C GLU A 209 -24.81 3.60 1.72
N ARG A 210 -25.82 2.87 2.21
CA ARG A 210 -25.63 1.61 2.94
C ARG A 210 -25.76 0.45 1.95
N VAL A 211 -24.76 -0.43 1.91
CA VAL A 211 -24.72 -1.57 1.00
C VAL A 211 -24.56 -2.89 1.76
N ALA A 212 -25.21 -3.95 1.27
CA ALA A 212 -25.19 -5.26 1.90
C ALA A 212 -23.87 -6.01 1.70
N GLN A 213 -23.17 -5.76 0.57
CA GLN A 213 -21.93 -6.45 0.22
C GLN A 213 -20.78 -5.44 0.11
N MET A 214 -19.94 -5.42 1.13
CA MET A 214 -18.65 -4.72 1.13
C MET A 214 -17.50 -5.72 1.04
N PRO A 215 -16.37 -5.38 0.39
CA PRO A 215 -15.14 -6.15 0.52
C PRO A 215 -14.76 -6.32 1.99
N ARG A 216 -14.36 -7.53 2.39
CA ARG A 216 -14.09 -7.87 3.80
C ARG A 216 -13.02 -6.99 4.47
N SER A 217 -12.11 -6.44 3.69
CA SER A 217 -11.03 -5.56 4.15
C SER A 217 -11.42 -4.09 4.29
N ALA A 218 -12.58 -3.67 3.75
CA ALA A 218 -12.97 -2.28 3.70
C ALA A 218 -14.10 -1.97 4.70
N ARG A 219 -13.91 -0.94 5.53
CA ARG A 219 -14.94 -0.41 6.45
C ARG A 219 -15.83 0.64 5.78
N SER A 220 -15.30 1.32 4.77
CA SER A 220 -16.01 2.19 3.84
C SER A 220 -15.30 2.19 2.49
N ILE A 221 -16.02 2.55 1.44
CA ILE A 221 -15.48 2.83 0.10
C ILE A 221 -16.01 4.19 -0.30
N THR A 222 -15.12 5.06 -0.80
CA THR A 222 -15.51 6.39 -1.28
C THR A 222 -15.34 6.45 -2.78
N ASP A 223 -16.45 6.70 -3.47
CA ASP A 223 -16.44 7.08 -4.88
C ASP A 223 -16.24 8.60 -4.95
N THR A 224 -15.04 9.02 -5.37
CA THR A 224 -14.67 10.43 -5.47
C THR A 224 -15.23 11.10 -6.73
N ARG A 225 -15.64 10.32 -7.73
CA ARG A 225 -16.22 10.82 -8.97
C ARG A 225 -17.69 11.15 -8.78
N ASP A 226 -18.46 10.18 -8.28
CA ASP A 226 -19.91 10.33 -8.08
C ASP A 226 -20.26 10.87 -6.69
N ARG A 227 -19.24 11.08 -5.85
CA ARG A 227 -19.33 11.64 -4.49
C ARG A 227 -20.24 10.82 -3.58
N ILE A 228 -19.97 9.51 -3.50
CA ILE A 228 -20.74 8.56 -2.69
C ILE A 228 -19.82 7.90 -1.67
N ILE A 229 -20.22 7.88 -0.40
CA ILE A 229 -19.58 7.11 0.66
C ILE A 229 -20.41 5.87 0.92
N TYR A 230 -19.90 4.71 0.50
CA TYR A 230 -20.49 3.42 0.77
C TYR A 230 -20.05 2.91 2.15
N ILE A 231 -21.02 2.54 2.97
CA ILE A 231 -20.80 1.87 4.25
C ILE A 231 -21.61 0.56 4.31
N PRO A 232 -21.18 -0.44 5.08
CA PRO A 232 -21.97 -1.65 5.24
C PRO A 232 -23.33 -1.35 5.89
N ASP A 233 -24.31 -2.22 5.60
CA ASP A 233 -25.60 -2.22 6.27
C ASP A 233 -25.49 -2.54 7.78
N ARG A 234 -26.64 -2.61 8.45
CA ARG A 234 -26.72 -2.78 9.92
C ARG A 234 -26.12 -4.10 10.42
N GLY A 235 -25.83 -5.07 9.54
CA GLY A 235 -25.15 -6.32 9.88
C GLY A 235 -23.62 -6.23 9.90
N GLY A 236 -23.01 -5.19 9.31
CA GLY A 236 -21.56 -5.09 9.17
C GLY A 236 -20.85 -4.22 10.22
N LEU A 237 -21.34 -2.99 10.46
CA LEU A 237 -20.75 -2.08 11.46
C LEU A 237 -21.77 -1.68 12.52
N ARG A 238 -21.31 -1.58 13.78
CA ARG A 238 -22.11 -0.94 14.83
C ARG A 238 -22.35 0.53 14.48
N VAL A 239 -23.50 1.08 14.86
CA VAL A 239 -23.89 2.48 14.54
C VAL A 239 -22.80 3.49 14.89
N ARG A 240 -22.19 3.39 16.09
CA ARG A 240 -21.07 4.26 16.50
C ARG A 240 -19.86 4.18 15.57
N GLN A 241 -19.47 2.97 15.17
CA GLN A 241 -18.32 2.76 14.28
C GLN A 241 -18.59 3.33 12.88
N ALA A 242 -19.81 3.15 12.36
CA ALA A 242 -20.19 3.72 11.07
C ALA A 242 -20.09 5.26 11.07
N ARG A 243 -20.54 5.93 12.14
CA ARG A 243 -20.43 7.40 12.28
C ARG A 243 -18.97 7.86 12.21
N SER A 244 -18.08 7.22 12.99
CA SER A 244 -16.66 7.58 13.00
C SER A 244 -15.99 7.36 11.64
N VAL A 245 -16.26 6.24 10.96
CA VAL A 245 -15.68 5.95 9.64
C VAL A 245 -16.12 6.97 8.59
N VAL A 246 -17.42 7.30 8.55
CA VAL A 246 -17.93 8.33 7.63
C VAL A 246 -17.27 9.68 7.89
N LEU A 247 -17.18 10.09 9.16
CA LEU A 247 -16.61 11.40 9.51
C LEU A 247 -15.09 11.46 9.29
N GLN A 248 -14.36 10.37 9.44
CA GLN A 248 -12.94 10.29 9.06
C GLN A 248 -12.77 10.49 7.55
N THR A 249 -13.63 9.88 6.74
CA THR A 249 -13.65 10.11 5.29
C THR A 249 -14.02 11.56 4.96
N LEU A 250 -15.08 12.10 5.55
CA LEU A 250 -15.50 13.49 5.33
C LEU A 250 -14.44 14.48 5.78
N GLY A 251 -13.72 14.20 6.87
CA GLY A 251 -12.62 15.02 7.38
C GLY A 251 -11.51 15.20 6.37
N HIS A 252 -11.16 14.14 5.62
CA HIS A 252 -10.18 14.26 4.53
C HIS A 252 -10.59 15.31 3.48
N PHE A 253 -11.88 15.36 3.10
CA PHE A 253 -12.36 16.35 2.14
C PHE A 253 -12.59 17.73 2.75
N ALA A 254 -13.12 17.79 3.97
CA ALA A 254 -13.41 19.03 4.68
C ALA A 254 -12.13 19.83 4.99
N LEU A 255 -11.02 19.12 5.23
CA LEU A 255 -9.69 19.70 5.47
C LEU A 255 -8.87 19.87 4.18
N GLU A 256 -9.47 19.64 3.01
CA GLU A 256 -8.84 19.81 1.70
C GLU A 256 -7.50 19.05 1.56
N HIS A 257 -7.44 17.85 2.13
CA HIS A 257 -6.24 17.02 2.07
C HIS A 257 -5.90 16.64 0.62
N ARG A 258 -4.63 16.84 0.26
CA ARG A 258 -4.07 16.45 -1.04
C ARG A 258 -3.65 14.99 -1.05
N GLU A 259 -3.35 14.44 -2.23
CA GLU A 259 -2.73 13.13 -2.36
C GLU A 259 -1.41 13.05 -1.57
N THR A 260 -1.28 12.00 -0.76
CA THR A 260 -0.14 11.80 0.14
C THR A 260 1.09 11.38 -0.65
N ARG A 261 2.22 12.06 -0.40
CA ARG A 261 3.49 11.80 -1.13
C ARG A 261 4.39 10.80 -0.43
N ASP A 262 4.31 10.76 0.89
CA ASP A 262 5.09 9.89 1.74
C ASP A 262 4.25 9.44 2.97
N PHE A 263 4.87 8.60 3.80
CA PHE A 263 4.22 8.09 5.00
C PHE A 263 3.94 9.18 6.04
N ALA A 264 4.77 10.22 6.12
CA ALA A 264 4.60 11.30 7.10
C ALA A 264 3.37 12.15 6.77
N ASP A 265 3.23 12.53 5.49
CA ASP A 265 2.05 13.21 4.96
C ASP A 265 0.78 12.37 5.20
N TYR A 266 0.84 11.05 4.93
CA TYR A 266 -0.28 10.13 5.20
C TYR A 266 -0.67 10.08 6.68
N LEU A 267 0.32 9.94 7.56
CA LEU A 267 0.09 9.86 9.00
C LEU A 267 -0.52 11.16 9.54
N ARG A 268 0.00 12.31 9.13
CA ARG A 268 -0.52 13.64 9.49
C ARG A 268 -1.99 13.78 9.09
N GLN A 269 -2.30 13.57 7.82
CA GLN A 269 -3.68 13.67 7.31
C GLN A 269 -4.63 12.71 8.03
N ARG A 270 -4.15 11.52 8.41
CA ARG A 270 -4.93 10.55 9.18
C ARG A 270 -5.23 11.04 10.59
N ILE A 271 -4.27 11.68 11.28
CA ILE A 271 -4.51 12.29 12.59
C ILE A 271 -5.51 13.44 12.47
N GLU A 272 -5.32 14.34 11.52
CA GLU A 272 -6.19 15.50 11.29
C GLU A 272 -7.63 15.05 10.98
N SER A 273 -7.81 14.05 10.12
CA SER A 273 -9.14 13.49 9.81
C SER A 273 -9.80 12.81 11.02
N ASN A 274 -9.01 12.15 11.87
CA ASN A 274 -9.51 11.55 13.11
C ASN A 274 -9.90 12.62 14.14
N TYR A 275 -9.11 13.68 14.25
CA TYR A 275 -9.41 14.83 15.10
C TYR A 275 -10.72 15.47 14.65
N PHE A 276 -10.86 15.76 13.35
CA PHE A 276 -12.10 16.29 12.78
C PHE A 276 -13.31 15.41 13.13
N ALA A 277 -13.20 14.09 12.99
CA ALA A 277 -14.28 13.18 13.35
C ALA A 277 -14.65 13.24 14.84
N ALA A 278 -13.66 13.35 15.73
CA ALA A 278 -13.89 13.51 17.17
C ALA A 278 -14.52 14.88 17.48
N ALA A 279 -14.04 15.95 16.85
CA ALA A 279 -14.57 17.30 16.98
C ALA A 279 -16.01 17.44 16.47
N VAL A 280 -16.38 16.71 15.43
CA VAL A 280 -17.78 16.64 15.00
C VAL A 280 -18.63 15.84 15.99
N LEU A 281 -18.15 14.69 16.46
CA LEU A 281 -18.94 13.79 17.31
C LEU A 281 -19.13 14.30 18.75
N ALA A 282 -18.15 15.03 19.27
CA ALA A 282 -18.16 15.71 20.55
C ALA A 282 -17.71 17.17 20.34
N PRO A 283 -18.63 18.05 19.90
CA PRO A 283 -18.33 19.44 19.55
C PRO A 283 -17.69 20.20 20.69
N GLU A 284 -16.70 21.04 20.38
CA GLU A 284 -15.88 21.74 21.35
C GLU A 284 -16.70 22.51 22.38
N GLU A 285 -17.59 23.40 21.96
CA GLU A 285 -18.37 24.27 22.85
C GLU A 285 -19.20 23.49 23.89
N PRO A 286 -20.10 22.55 23.51
CA PRO A 286 -20.85 21.77 24.51
C PRO A 286 -19.98 20.81 25.32
N ALA A 287 -18.89 20.26 24.75
CA ALA A 287 -17.99 19.38 25.48
C ALA A 287 -17.20 20.16 26.55
N VAL A 288 -16.68 21.35 26.21
CA VAL A 288 -15.98 22.23 27.15
C VAL A 288 -16.93 22.74 28.23
N ALA A 289 -18.16 23.12 27.87
CA ALA A 289 -19.15 23.54 28.86
C ALA A 289 -19.42 22.42 29.90
N PHE A 290 -19.66 21.20 29.42
CA PHE A 290 -19.85 20.03 30.27
C PHE A 290 -18.62 19.74 31.16
N LEU A 291 -17.41 19.74 30.58
CA LEU A 291 -16.19 19.44 31.31
C LEU A 291 -15.85 20.52 32.35
N ARG A 292 -16.14 21.80 32.08
CA ARG A 292 -15.93 22.89 33.05
C ARG A 292 -16.86 22.75 34.25
N GLU A 293 -18.14 22.45 34.02
CA GLU A 293 -19.08 22.18 35.10
C GLU A 293 -18.62 20.99 35.96
N ALA A 294 -18.20 19.90 35.32
CA ALA A 294 -17.66 18.73 36.02
C ALA A 294 -16.36 19.04 36.79
N ARG A 295 -15.47 19.88 36.24
CA ARG A 295 -14.25 20.33 36.93
C ARG A 295 -14.57 21.14 38.18
N ASP A 296 -15.49 22.10 38.08
CA ASP A 296 -15.88 22.96 39.19
C ASP A 296 -16.56 22.15 40.32
N ALA A 297 -17.19 21.03 39.97
CA ALA A 297 -17.76 20.06 40.90
C ALA A 297 -16.76 18.99 41.39
N GLU A 298 -15.51 19.01 40.92
CA GLU A 298 -14.47 17.98 41.18
C GLU A 298 -14.88 16.55 40.76
N ASP A 299 -15.73 16.42 39.74
CA ASP A 299 -16.35 15.15 39.31
C ASP A 299 -16.16 14.90 37.80
N ILE A 300 -14.93 15.10 37.28
CA ILE A 300 -14.63 14.85 35.87
C ILE A 300 -14.68 13.35 35.57
N SER A 301 -15.61 12.95 34.71
CA SER A 301 -15.76 11.58 34.22
C SER A 301 -15.67 11.49 32.69
N VAL A 302 -14.71 10.70 32.20
CA VAL A 302 -14.60 10.37 30.76
C VAL A 302 -15.77 9.47 30.31
N GLU A 303 -16.31 8.65 31.21
CA GLU A 303 -17.47 7.80 30.93
C GLU A 303 -18.72 8.66 30.65
N ASP A 304 -18.87 9.76 31.38
CA ASP A 304 -20.01 10.68 31.23
C ASP A 304 -19.90 11.45 29.91
N LEU A 305 -18.69 11.88 29.53
CA LEU A 305 -18.44 12.47 28.21
C LEU A 305 -18.79 11.49 27.08
N LYS A 306 -18.41 10.21 27.24
CA LYS A 306 -18.77 9.13 26.32
C LYS A 306 -20.28 8.99 26.18
N GLU A 307 -21.01 9.04 27.29
CA GLU A 307 -22.47 8.87 27.32
C GLU A 307 -23.20 10.07 26.73
N LEU A 308 -22.81 11.29 27.11
CA LEU A 308 -23.39 12.54 26.65
C LEU A 308 -23.37 12.66 25.11
N PHE A 309 -22.25 12.30 24.48
CA PHE A 309 -22.06 12.41 23.03
C PHE A 309 -22.25 11.08 22.26
N TYR A 310 -22.54 9.99 22.97
CA TYR A 310 -22.71 8.66 22.40
C TYR A 310 -21.52 8.23 21.52
N ILE A 311 -20.31 8.35 22.06
CA ILE A 311 -19.04 7.97 21.42
C ILE A 311 -18.44 6.71 22.07
N SER A 312 -17.27 6.25 21.62
CA SER A 312 -16.54 5.19 22.33
C SER A 312 -15.76 5.77 23.51
N TYR A 313 -15.40 4.94 24.48
CA TYR A 313 -14.55 5.37 25.59
C TYR A 313 -13.21 5.91 25.08
N GLU A 314 -12.56 5.17 24.16
CA GLU A 314 -11.29 5.60 23.54
C GLU A 314 -11.42 6.98 22.87
N MET A 315 -12.52 7.23 22.15
CA MET A 315 -12.74 8.54 21.52
C MET A 315 -13.00 9.63 22.56
N ALA A 316 -13.75 9.34 23.62
CA ALA A 316 -13.98 10.29 24.70
C ALA A 316 -12.68 10.65 25.42
N ALA A 317 -11.83 9.66 25.71
CA ALA A 317 -10.52 9.85 26.30
C ALA A 317 -9.60 10.70 25.41
N HIS A 318 -9.55 10.43 24.10
CA HIS A 318 -8.81 11.30 23.16
C HIS A 318 -9.39 12.70 23.06
N ARG A 319 -10.72 12.84 23.01
CA ARG A 319 -11.36 14.14 22.95
C ARG A 319 -11.07 14.95 24.22
N PHE A 320 -11.08 14.29 25.37
CA PHE A 320 -10.68 14.89 26.63
C PHE A 320 -9.23 15.39 26.55
N THR A 321 -8.29 14.63 26.00
CA THR A 321 -6.90 15.12 25.81
C THR A 321 -6.75 16.20 24.75
N ASN A 322 -7.74 16.46 23.89
CA ASN A 322 -7.75 17.62 23.00
C ASN A 322 -8.20 18.89 23.71
N LEU A 323 -9.03 18.77 24.75
CA LEU A 323 -9.72 19.91 25.37
C LEU A 323 -9.17 20.26 26.76
N ALA A 324 -8.72 19.27 27.53
CA ALA A 324 -8.36 19.41 28.94
C ALA A 324 -7.28 20.47 29.19
N THR A 325 -6.19 20.43 28.42
CA THR A 325 -5.06 21.33 28.65
C THR A 325 -5.42 22.77 28.30
N VAL A 326 -6.02 22.99 27.12
CA VAL A 326 -6.35 24.35 26.64
C VAL A 326 -7.53 24.99 27.38
N HIS A 327 -8.58 24.22 27.68
CA HIS A 327 -9.85 24.79 28.19
C HIS A 327 -10.08 24.64 29.69
N LEU A 328 -9.35 23.73 30.33
CA LEU A 328 -9.47 23.41 31.75
C LEU A 328 -8.16 23.62 32.54
N ASP A 329 -7.06 23.99 31.86
CA ASP A 329 -5.73 24.12 32.47
C ASP A 329 -5.28 22.82 33.17
N LEU A 330 -5.60 21.68 32.55
CA LEU A 330 -5.27 20.34 33.04
C LEU A 330 -4.32 19.65 32.05
N PRO A 331 -3.01 19.58 32.32
CA PRO A 331 -2.08 18.78 31.54
C PRO A 331 -2.39 17.29 31.78
N VAL A 332 -2.61 16.54 30.70
CA VAL A 332 -2.97 15.12 30.77
C VAL A 332 -2.17 14.31 29.77
N HIS A 333 -2.05 13.01 30.02
CA HIS A 333 -1.54 12.04 29.07
C HIS A 333 -2.61 11.00 28.74
N PHE A 334 -2.46 10.36 27.58
CA PHE A 334 -3.25 9.23 27.13
C PHE A 334 -2.32 8.05 26.93
N LEU A 335 -2.77 6.88 27.38
CA LEU A 335 -2.09 5.62 27.17
C LEU A 335 -3.09 4.54 26.76
N ARG A 336 -2.74 3.75 25.76
CA ARG A 336 -3.44 2.52 25.42
C ARG A 336 -2.42 1.39 25.35
N THR A 337 -2.70 0.35 26.12
CA THR A 337 -1.88 -0.85 26.19
C THR A 337 -2.70 -2.07 25.77
N ASP A 338 -2.02 -3.09 25.31
CA ASP A 338 -2.63 -4.42 25.18
C ASP A 338 -2.64 -5.17 26.52
N SER A 339 -3.06 -6.45 26.49
CA SER A 339 -3.11 -7.32 27.67
C SER A 339 -1.73 -7.72 28.20
N GLU A 340 -0.67 -7.55 27.41
CA GLU A 340 0.72 -7.84 27.79
C GLU A 340 1.42 -6.59 28.35
N GLY A 341 0.76 -5.43 28.29
CA GLY A 341 1.28 -4.15 28.78
C GLY A 341 2.02 -3.36 27.71
N VAL A 342 2.04 -3.82 26.45
CA VAL A 342 2.72 -3.13 25.36
C VAL A 342 1.94 -1.87 24.98
N ILE A 343 2.64 -0.75 24.91
CA ILE A 343 2.03 0.54 24.59
C ILE A 343 1.83 0.66 23.07
N ASP A 344 0.57 0.62 22.62
CA ASP A 344 0.25 0.75 21.20
C ASP A 344 -0.04 2.20 20.76
N LYS A 345 -0.39 3.08 21.71
CA LYS A 345 -0.73 4.48 21.48
C LYS A 345 -0.53 5.28 22.74
N ALA A 346 0.24 6.37 22.62
CA ALA A 346 0.46 7.28 23.72
C ALA A 346 0.54 8.73 23.26
N TYR A 347 0.24 9.62 24.19
CA TYR A 347 0.33 11.07 24.06
C TYR A 347 0.50 11.68 25.45
N GLU A 348 1.31 12.72 25.60
CA GLU A 348 1.58 13.38 26.89
C GLU A 348 1.63 14.90 26.80
N ASN A 349 1.08 15.61 27.80
CA ASN A 349 1.26 17.05 28.02
C ASN A 349 1.81 17.41 29.41
N ASP A 350 2.09 16.41 30.24
CA ASP A 350 2.53 16.57 31.63
C ASP A 350 4.04 16.30 31.81
N GLY A 351 4.76 16.10 30.70
CA GLY A 351 6.19 15.78 30.70
C GLY A 351 6.50 14.32 31.04
N LEU A 352 5.50 13.44 31.09
CA LEU A 352 5.71 12.00 31.29
C LEU A 352 6.57 11.42 30.17
N VAL A 353 7.67 10.75 30.54
CA VAL A 353 8.51 10.02 29.58
C VAL A 353 8.00 8.60 29.47
N PHE A 354 7.49 8.22 28.30
CA PHE A 354 7.09 6.84 28.03
C PHE A 354 8.32 5.92 27.90
N PRO A 355 8.22 4.65 28.32
CA PRO A 355 9.20 3.63 27.96
C PRO A 355 9.32 3.59 26.44
N ALA A 356 10.55 3.62 25.97
CA ALA A 356 10.85 3.57 24.55
C ALA A 356 11.94 2.53 24.32
N ALA A 357 11.75 1.73 23.28
CA ALA A 357 12.78 0.84 22.76
C ALA A 357 14.03 1.63 22.38
N ASP A 358 15.17 0.95 22.24
CA ASP A 358 16.43 1.52 21.72
C ASP A 358 16.24 2.20 20.35
N ASP A 359 15.17 1.86 19.63
CA ASP A 359 14.81 2.43 18.35
C ASP A 359 13.90 3.67 18.43
N GLY A 360 13.31 3.99 19.58
CA GLY A 360 12.38 5.11 19.81
C GLY A 360 10.89 4.79 19.61
N GLY A 361 10.53 3.53 19.36
CA GLY A 361 9.16 3.01 19.45
C GLY A 361 8.68 2.98 20.91
N LEU A 362 7.36 3.07 21.14
CA LEU A 362 6.80 2.89 22.48
C LEU A 362 6.89 1.41 22.86
N GLU A 363 7.34 1.12 24.08
CA GLU A 363 7.37 -0.23 24.67
C GLU A 363 6.33 -0.37 25.78
#